data_AF-A0A8T4YFB9-F1
#
_entry.id   AF-A0A8T4YFB9-F1
#
_cell.length_a   1.000
_cell.length_b   1.000
_cell.length_c   1.000
_cell.angle_alpha   90.00
_cell.angle_beta   90.00
_cell.angle_gamma   90.00
#
_symmetry.space_group_name_H-M   'P 1'
#
loop_
_entity.id
_entity.type
_entity.pdbx_description
1 polymer ?
#
loop_
_entity_poly.entity_id
_entity_poly.type
_entity_poly.pdbx_seq_one_letter_code
_entity_poly.pdbx_strand_id
1 'polypeptide(L)'
;MAQENDPVKLHKDGNTLCELGKYEEAKELFLRAAELYKKANNFFDATYALFKAGECSFMLKDYEKAIEYFLKSAELSLQKGFDRFGVGALEYARDCYKALGNKEKIEETEKKIKEIKAKLEESF
;
A
#
# COMPACT_ATOMS: atom_id res chain seq x y z
N MET A 1 -5.34 -3.36 -29.74
CA MET A 1 -4.38 -3.42 -28.61
C MET A 1 -4.86 -2.54 -27.43
N ALA A 2 -6.13 -2.63 -27.02
CA ALA A 2 -6.72 -1.74 -25.99
C ALA A 2 -7.00 -2.40 -24.63
N GLN A 3 -6.82 -3.73 -24.51
CA GLN A 3 -7.15 -4.49 -23.29
C GLN A 3 -5.97 -4.62 -22.30
N GLU A 4 -4.77 -4.16 -22.65
CA GLU A 4 -3.57 -4.34 -21.83
C GLU A 4 -3.34 -3.23 -20.78
N ASN A 5 -4.18 -2.18 -20.80
CA ASN A 5 -4.00 -0.97 -19.98
C ASN A 5 -5.25 -0.59 -19.17
N ASP A 6 -6.18 -1.53 -18.93
CA ASP A 6 -7.31 -1.29 -18.03
C ASP A 6 -6.88 -1.56 -16.58
N PRO A 7 -6.76 -0.53 -15.72
CA PRO A 7 -6.34 -0.71 -14.33
C PRO A 7 -7.28 -1.61 -13.53
N VAL A 8 -8.58 -1.62 -13.83
CA VAL A 8 -9.57 -2.45 -13.12
C VAL A 8 -9.34 -3.92 -13.41
N LYS A 9 -9.10 -4.26 -14.68
CA LYS A 9 -8.77 -5.63 -15.07
C LYS A 9 -7.45 -6.08 -14.44
N LEU A 10 -6.39 -5.26 -14.53
CA LEU A 10 -5.10 -5.58 -13.93
C LEU A 10 -5.21 -5.82 -12.42
N HIS A 11 -5.98 -4.99 -11.71
CA HIS A 11 -6.23 -5.16 -10.29
C HIS A 11 -6.95 -6.50 -10.00
N LYS A 12 -8.00 -6.82 -10.76
CA LYS A 12 -8.75 -8.07 -10.59
C LYS A 12 -7.88 -9.30 -10.87
N ASP A 13 -7.08 -9.26 -11.92
CA ASP A 13 -6.14 -10.33 -12.26
C ASP A 13 -5.08 -10.48 -11.15
N GLY A 14 -4.59 -9.35 -10.59
CA GLY A 14 -3.70 -9.33 -9.43
C GLY A 14 -4.30 -10.02 -8.20
N ASN A 15 -5.56 -9.73 -7.87
CA ASN A 15 -6.27 -10.41 -6.77
C ASN A 15 -6.37 -11.92 -7.01
N THR A 16 -6.71 -12.33 -8.24
CA THR A 16 -6.77 -13.75 -8.61
C THR A 16 -5.41 -14.43 -8.42
N LEU A 17 -4.33 -13.77 -8.82
CA LEU A 17 -2.97 -14.30 -8.63
C LEU A 17 -2.57 -14.38 -7.15
N CYS A 18 -2.99 -13.42 -6.30
CA CYS A 18 -2.81 -13.51 -4.85
C CYS A 18 -3.50 -14.74 -4.25
N GLU A 19 -4.75 -15.00 -4.65
CA GLU A 19 -5.52 -16.18 -4.19
C GLU A 19 -4.83 -17.49 -4.60
N LEU A 20 -4.12 -17.48 -5.74
CA LEU A 20 -3.32 -18.60 -6.23
C LEU A 20 -1.90 -18.67 -5.63
N GLY A 21 -1.54 -17.76 -4.71
CA GLY A 21 -0.20 -17.69 -4.11
C GLY A 21 0.91 -17.17 -5.04
N LYS A 22 0.55 -16.65 -6.20
CA LYS A 22 1.47 -16.10 -7.21
C LYS A 22 1.78 -14.63 -6.94
N TYR A 23 2.37 -14.37 -5.77
CA TYR A 23 2.54 -13.01 -5.26
C TYR A 23 3.45 -12.11 -6.10
N GLU A 24 4.51 -12.67 -6.72
CA GLU A 24 5.41 -11.88 -7.57
C GLU A 24 4.70 -11.37 -8.83
N GLU A 25 3.93 -12.24 -9.50
CA GLU A 25 3.11 -11.85 -10.66
C GLU A 25 2.02 -10.86 -10.27
N ALA A 26 1.34 -11.10 -9.13
CA ALA A 26 0.29 -10.22 -8.62
C ALA A 26 0.79 -8.80 -8.34
N LYS A 27 1.96 -8.70 -7.69
CA LYS A 27 2.62 -7.43 -7.36
C LYS A 27 2.83 -6.57 -8.61
N GLU A 28 3.37 -7.15 -9.68
CA GLU A 28 3.61 -6.42 -10.94
C GLU A 28 2.31 -5.86 -11.54
N LEU A 29 1.21 -6.63 -11.49
CA LEU A 29 -0.09 -6.16 -11.96
C LEU A 29 -0.63 -5.02 -11.10
N PHE A 30 -0.50 -5.11 -9.78
CA PHE A 30 -0.93 -4.04 -8.87
C PHE A 30 -0.12 -2.76 -9.07
N LEU A 31 1.20 -2.84 -9.27
CA LEU A 31 2.02 -1.67 -9.55
C LEU A 31 1.62 -0.99 -10.86
N ARG A 32 1.41 -1.77 -11.93
CA ARG A 32 0.91 -1.24 -13.22
C ARG A 32 -0.48 -0.62 -13.06
N ALA A 33 -1.38 -1.26 -12.31
CA ALA A 33 -2.71 -0.72 -12.03
C ALA A 33 -2.63 0.60 -11.24
N ALA A 34 -1.78 0.68 -10.22
CA ALA A 34 -1.58 1.89 -9.41
C ALA A 34 -1.14 3.09 -10.25
N GLU A 35 -0.20 2.90 -11.18
CA GLU A 35 0.24 3.95 -12.09
C GLU A 35 -0.89 4.45 -13.01
N LEU A 36 -1.68 3.53 -13.54
CA LEU A 36 -2.80 3.84 -14.44
C LEU A 36 -3.93 4.55 -13.69
N TYR A 37 -4.30 4.09 -12.49
CA TYR A 37 -5.25 4.77 -11.61
C TYR A 37 -4.78 6.18 -11.27
N LYS A 38 -3.50 6.36 -10.92
CA LYS A 38 -2.92 7.67 -10.64
C LYS A 38 -2.97 8.60 -11.86
N LYS A 39 -2.64 8.11 -13.06
CA LYS A 39 -2.75 8.87 -14.32
C LYS A 39 -4.19 9.28 -14.63
N ALA A 40 -5.16 8.46 -14.23
CA ALA A 40 -6.59 8.76 -14.34
C ALA A 40 -7.14 9.63 -13.20
N ASN A 41 -6.31 10.14 -12.29
CA ASN A 41 -6.71 10.86 -11.07
C ASN A 41 -7.62 10.05 -10.12
N ASN A 42 -7.69 8.74 -10.28
CA ASN A 42 -8.35 7.86 -9.34
C ASN A 42 -7.37 7.50 -8.20
N PHE A 43 -7.21 8.43 -7.27
CA PHE A 43 -6.18 8.31 -6.24
C PHE A 43 -6.47 7.23 -5.22
N PHE A 44 -7.75 6.95 -4.92
CA PHE A 44 -8.09 5.92 -3.94
C PHE A 44 -7.70 4.53 -4.45
N ASP A 45 -8.07 4.19 -5.68
CA ASP A 45 -7.69 2.90 -6.25
C ASP A 45 -6.17 2.81 -6.51
N ALA A 46 -5.51 3.93 -6.78
CA ALA A 46 -4.05 3.97 -6.84
C ALA A 46 -3.40 3.64 -5.48
N THR A 47 -3.91 4.21 -4.39
CA THR A 47 -3.44 3.86 -3.03
C THR A 47 -3.72 2.40 -2.69
N TYR A 48 -4.92 1.91 -3.03
CA TYR A 48 -5.31 0.54 -2.73
C TYR A 48 -4.45 -0.46 -3.51
N ALA A 49 -4.19 -0.21 -4.79
CA ALA A 49 -3.29 -1.05 -5.59
C ALA A 49 -1.84 -1.03 -5.05
N LEU A 50 -1.30 0.11 -4.62
CA LEU A 50 0.02 0.16 -3.96
C LEU A 50 0.03 -0.66 -2.66
N PHE A 51 -1.03 -0.57 -1.87
CA PHE A 51 -1.18 -1.38 -0.66
C PHE A 51 -1.18 -2.89 -0.98
N LYS A 52 -1.94 -3.32 -1.99
CA LYS A 52 -1.94 -4.72 -2.46
C LYS A 52 -0.56 -5.19 -2.93
N ALA A 53 0.21 -4.35 -3.60
CA ALA A 53 1.60 -4.66 -3.96
C ALA A 53 2.48 -4.82 -2.71
N GLY A 54 2.28 -3.99 -1.68
CA GLY A 54 2.92 -4.14 -0.37
C GLY A 54 2.59 -5.46 0.31
N GLU A 55 1.32 -5.87 0.32
CA GLU A 55 0.89 -7.17 0.84
C GLU A 55 1.56 -8.34 0.09
N CYS A 56 1.65 -8.27 -1.23
CA CYS A 56 2.35 -9.28 -2.02
C CYS A 56 3.82 -9.43 -1.61
N SER A 57 4.54 -8.31 -1.50
CA SER A 57 5.93 -8.31 -1.03
C SER A 57 6.06 -8.84 0.41
N PHE A 58 5.11 -8.51 1.28
CA PHE A 58 5.06 -9.04 2.65
C PHE A 58 4.90 -10.57 2.67
N MET A 59 4.00 -11.11 1.84
CA MET A 59 3.80 -12.56 1.71
C MET A 59 5.03 -13.27 1.15
N LEU A 60 5.81 -12.58 0.31
CA LEU A 60 7.11 -13.05 -0.19
C LEU A 60 8.25 -12.89 0.82
N LYS A 61 7.99 -12.28 1.98
CA LYS A 61 8.98 -11.89 3.00
C LYS A 61 10.06 -10.91 2.48
N ASP A 62 9.76 -10.19 1.40
CA ASP A 62 10.54 -9.06 0.91
C ASP A 62 10.06 -7.81 1.67
N TYR A 63 10.45 -7.74 2.94
CA TYR A 63 9.96 -6.71 3.86
C TYR A 63 10.43 -5.32 3.45
N GLU A 64 11.61 -5.18 2.88
CA GLU A 64 12.15 -3.93 2.36
C GLU A 64 11.27 -3.36 1.24
N LYS A 65 10.88 -4.17 0.23
CA LYS A 65 9.93 -3.70 -0.79
C LYS A 65 8.53 -3.50 -0.25
N ALA A 66 8.08 -4.34 0.68
CA ALA A 66 6.79 -4.16 1.32
C ALA A 66 6.69 -2.79 2.00
N ILE A 67 7.73 -2.40 2.76
CA ILE A 67 7.86 -1.07 3.37
C ILE A 67 7.75 0.02 2.32
N GLU A 68 8.49 -0.08 1.21
CA GLU A 68 8.46 0.91 0.15
C GLU A 68 7.03 1.14 -0.38
N TYR A 69 6.30 0.07 -0.68
CA TYR A 69 4.94 0.16 -1.24
C TYR A 69 3.92 0.61 -0.20
N PHE A 70 4.01 0.14 1.04
CA PHE A 70 3.14 0.61 2.11
C PHE A 70 3.36 2.09 2.42
N LEU A 71 4.61 2.58 2.43
CA LEU A 71 4.91 3.99 2.64
C LEU A 71 4.41 4.86 1.47
N LYS A 72 4.58 4.42 0.22
CA LYS A 72 4.02 5.10 -0.96
C LYS A 72 2.48 5.15 -0.92
N SER A 73 1.84 4.06 -0.50
CA SER A 73 0.40 4.03 -0.28
C SER A 73 0.01 5.02 0.81
N ALA A 74 0.66 5.00 1.97
CA ALA A 74 0.37 5.89 3.08
C ALA A 74 0.55 7.36 2.71
N GLU A 75 1.64 7.72 2.04
CA GLU A 75 1.92 9.08 1.61
C GLU A 75 0.82 9.61 0.68
N LEU A 76 0.45 8.86 -0.35
CA LEU A 76 -0.59 9.27 -1.27
C LEU A 76 -1.96 9.33 -0.59
N SER A 77 -2.26 8.40 0.32
CA SER A 77 -3.50 8.43 1.11
C SER A 77 -3.59 9.69 1.97
N LEU A 78 -2.54 10.02 2.73
CA LEU A 78 -2.52 11.23 3.57
C LEU A 78 -2.58 12.51 2.73
N GLN A 79 -1.91 12.54 1.57
CA GLN A 79 -1.99 13.68 0.64
C GLN A 79 -3.41 13.93 0.12
N LYS A 80 -4.23 12.88 0.03
CA LYS A 80 -5.58 12.92 -0.54
C LYS A 80 -6.70 12.88 0.50
N GLY A 81 -6.34 12.93 1.79
CA GLY A 81 -7.31 12.91 2.90
C GLY A 81 -7.90 11.54 3.19
N PHE A 82 -7.28 10.46 2.72
CA PHE A 82 -7.67 9.07 3.03
C PHE A 82 -6.97 8.61 4.31
N ASP A 83 -6.97 9.43 5.35
CA ASP A 83 -6.05 9.30 6.49
C ASP A 83 -6.20 7.98 7.24
N ARG A 84 -7.44 7.49 7.41
CA ARG A 84 -7.69 6.17 8.02
C ARG A 84 -7.03 5.04 7.23
N PHE A 85 -7.08 5.11 5.90
CA PHE A 85 -6.41 4.13 5.04
C PHE A 85 -4.89 4.29 5.09
N GLY A 86 -4.40 5.53 5.10
CA GLY A 86 -2.97 5.83 5.24
C GLY A 86 -2.38 5.33 6.55
N VAL A 87 -3.13 5.42 7.65
CA VAL A 87 -2.77 4.84 8.95
C VAL A 87 -2.66 3.32 8.85
N GLY A 88 -3.62 2.64 8.22
CA GLY A 88 -3.53 1.20 8.01
C GLY A 88 -2.27 0.81 7.24
N ALA A 89 -1.94 1.52 6.16
CA ALA A 89 -0.70 1.29 5.43
C ALA A 89 0.56 1.50 6.28
N LEU A 90 0.61 2.53 7.15
CA LEU A 90 1.70 2.73 8.09
C LEU A 90 1.82 1.60 9.13
N GLU A 91 0.70 1.04 9.58
CA GLU A 91 0.70 -0.10 10.53
C GLU A 91 1.34 -1.35 9.89
N TYR A 92 1.08 -1.61 8.61
CA TYR A 92 1.76 -2.68 7.87
C TYR A 92 3.24 -2.40 7.63
N ALA A 93 3.62 -1.16 7.30
CA ALA A 93 5.04 -0.78 7.21
C ALA A 93 5.78 -1.00 8.55
N ARG A 94 5.13 -0.66 9.67
CA ARG A 94 5.65 -0.94 11.02
C ARG A 94 5.83 -2.44 11.26
N ASP A 95 4.88 -3.26 10.84
CA ASP A 95 4.98 -4.71 11.02
C ASP A 95 6.11 -5.33 10.17
N CYS A 96 6.40 -4.75 9.00
CA CYS A 96 7.62 -5.08 8.25
C CYS A 96 8.89 -4.67 9.01
N TYR A 97 8.93 -3.47 9.59
CA TYR A 97 10.06 -3.05 10.42
C TYR A 97 10.27 -3.95 11.65
N LYS A 98 9.19 -4.47 12.25
CA LYS A 98 9.26 -5.50 13.30
C LYS A 98 9.91 -6.78 12.80
N ALA A 99 9.52 -7.25 11.61
CA ALA A 99 10.11 -8.44 11.00
C ALA A 99 11.62 -8.26 10.73
N LEU A 100 12.05 -7.05 10.38
CA LEU A 100 13.46 -6.69 10.17
C LEU A 100 14.21 -6.32 11.47
N GLY A 101 13.53 -6.26 12.63
CA GLY A 101 14.14 -5.87 13.89
C GLY A 101 14.56 -4.39 13.99
N ASN A 102 14.05 -3.52 13.13
CA ASN A 102 14.40 -2.11 13.09
C ASN A 102 13.62 -1.29 14.14
N LYS A 103 14.13 -1.28 15.38
CA LYS A 103 13.49 -0.60 16.53
C LYS A 103 13.28 0.89 16.32
N GLU A 104 14.27 1.59 15.76
CA GLU A 104 14.19 3.02 15.50
C GLU A 104 13.02 3.35 14.58
N LYS A 105 12.88 2.60 13.47
CA LYS A 105 11.78 2.83 12.52
C LYS A 105 10.42 2.42 13.04
N ILE A 106 10.35 1.44 13.96
CA ILE A 106 9.10 1.09 14.64
C ILE A 106 8.64 2.29 15.48
N GLU A 107 9.50 2.85 16.33
CA GLU A 107 9.17 3.97 17.21
C GLU A 107 8.78 5.23 16.40
N GLU A 108 9.53 5.53 15.33
CA GLU A 108 9.22 6.64 14.41
C GLU A 108 7.82 6.47 13.78
N THR A 109 7.52 5.26 13.29
CA THR A 109 6.24 4.97 12.63
C THR A 109 5.07 5.00 13.62
N GLU A 110 5.25 4.48 14.84
CA GLU A 110 4.22 4.51 15.89
C GLU A 110 3.90 5.92 16.33
N LYS A 111 4.92 6.77 16.51
CA LYS A 111 4.72 8.18 16.81
C LYS A 111 3.90 8.87 15.71
N LYS A 112 4.27 8.65 14.44
CA LYS A 112 3.54 9.22 13.29
C LYS A 112 2.08 8.76 13.25
N ILE A 113 1.81 7.46 13.47
CA ILE A 113 0.44 6.93 13.52
C ILE A 113 -0.37 7.61 14.63
N LYS A 114 0.21 7.75 15.83
CA LYS A 114 -0.46 8.39 16.98
C LYS A 114 -0.81 9.85 16.68
N GLU A 115 0.11 10.60 16.08
CA GLU A 115 -0.13 12.01 15.69
C GLU A 115 -1.27 12.14 14.68
N ILE A 116 -1.36 11.25 13.68
CA ILE A 116 -2.44 11.26 12.70
C ILE A 116 -3.79 10.91 13.35
N LYS A 117 -3.82 9.88 14.21
CA LYS A 117 -5.05 9.47 14.92
C LYS A 117 -5.58 10.59 15.82
N ALA A 118 -4.70 11.28 16.56
CA ALA A 118 -5.11 12.40 17.39
C ALA A 118 -5.75 13.54 16.58
N LYS A 119 -5.14 13.92 15.44
CA LYS A 119 -5.71 14.93 14.53
C LYS A 119 -7.09 14.53 13.98
N LEU A 120 -7.27 13.24 13.71
CA LEU A 120 -8.57 12.72 13.26
C LEU A 120 -9.63 12.81 14.36
N GLU A 121 -9.28 12.54 15.60
CA GLU A 121 -10.19 12.64 16.74
C GLU A 121 -10.60 14.09 17.04
N GLU A 122 -9.68 15.05 16.89
CA GLU A 122 -9.94 16.49 17.05
C GLU A 122 -10.81 17.10 15.94
N SER A 123 -11.01 16.39 14.84
CA SER A 123 -11.77 16.86 13.67
C SER A 123 -13.28 16.55 13.76
N PHE A 124 -13.76 16.01 14.89
CA PHE A 124 -15.17 15.71 15.19
C PHE A 124 -15.67 16.51 16.40
#